data_AF-A0A291G8H5-F1
#
_entry.id   AF-A0A291G8H5-F1
#
_cell.length_a   1.000
_cell.length_b   1.000
_cell.length_c   1.000
_cell.angle_alpha   90.00
_cell.angle_beta   90.00
_cell.angle_gamma   90.00
#
_symmetry.space_group_name_H-M   'P 1'
#
loop_
_entity.id
_entity.type
_entity.pdbx_description
1 polymer ?
#
loop_
_entity_poly.entity_id
_entity_poly.type
_entity_poly.pdbx_seq_one_letter_code
_entity_poly.pdbx_strand_id
1 'polypeptide(L)'
;MKTPEWLKPGIYGVLIGVVFVGVAGFTWGGWVTGGTAHDRAVAMSHDDVVAAMVPICLDMARTDPERAEKFATIRAASSYQRRDALMKAGWATVPGTEAPNRDIAQACLASLDVDGAPERAESVVDGE
;
A
#
# COMPACT_ATOMS: atom_id res chain seq x y z
N MET A 1 -48.19 7.66 -28.78
CA MET A 1 -48.21 8.32 -27.46
C MET A 1 -47.75 9.76 -27.64
N LYS A 2 -48.50 10.74 -27.12
CA LYS A 2 -48.21 12.18 -27.26
C LYS A 2 -47.30 12.61 -26.11
N THR A 3 -45.99 12.78 -26.37
CA THR A 3 -45.09 13.36 -25.38
C THR A 3 -45.41 14.85 -25.23
N PRO A 4 -45.72 15.33 -24.01
CA PRO A 4 -46.09 16.74 -23.79
C PRO A 4 -44.91 17.67 -24.08
N GLU A 5 -45.18 18.85 -24.61
CA GLU A 5 -44.15 19.80 -25.09
C GLU A 5 -43.28 20.35 -23.96
N TRP A 6 -43.81 20.38 -22.74
CA TRP A 6 -43.10 20.70 -21.49
C TRP A 6 -42.07 19.64 -21.08
N LEU A 7 -42.14 18.42 -21.63
CA LEU A 7 -41.19 17.35 -21.33
C LEU A 7 -39.81 17.61 -21.94
N LYS A 8 -39.74 18.31 -23.09
CA LYS A 8 -38.48 18.66 -23.77
C LYS A 8 -37.51 19.41 -22.85
N PRO A 9 -37.88 20.54 -22.23
CA PRO A 9 -36.98 21.26 -21.32
C PRO A 9 -36.69 20.47 -20.02
N GLY A 10 -37.64 19.67 -19.53
CA GLY A 10 -37.43 18.83 -18.35
C GLY A 10 -36.29 17.80 -18.52
N ILE A 11 -36.20 17.17 -19.69
CA ILE A 11 -35.13 16.20 -19.99
C ILE A 11 -33.74 16.87 -19.98
N TYR A 12 -33.62 18.07 -20.55
CA TYR A 12 -32.35 18.80 -20.53
C TYR A 12 -31.90 19.18 -19.11
N GLY A 13 -32.85 19.58 -18.25
CA GLY A 13 -32.55 19.86 -16.84
C GLY A 13 -32.02 18.65 -16.09
N VAL A 14 -32.61 17.47 -16.30
CA VAL A 14 -32.14 16.21 -15.69
C VAL A 14 -30.74 15.86 -16.16
N LEU A 15 -30.45 15.98 -17.46
CA LEU A 15 -29.12 15.69 -18.01
C LEU A 15 -28.05 16.60 -17.40
N ILE A 16 -28.32 17.91 -17.32
CA ILE A 16 -27.39 18.88 -16.72
C ILE A 16 -27.20 18.59 -15.22
N GLY A 17 -28.28 18.27 -14.51
CA GLY A 17 -28.22 17.93 -13.09
C GLY A 17 -27.36 16.69 -12.82
N VAL A 18 -27.53 15.61 -13.59
CA VAL A 18 -26.73 14.39 -13.45
C VAL A 18 -25.25 14.65 -13.70
N VAL A 19 -24.92 15.43 -14.73
CA VAL A 19 -23.52 15.80 -15.01
C VAL A 19 -22.94 16.63 -13.87
N PHE A 20 -23.68 17.63 -13.38
CA PHE A 20 -23.22 18.50 -12.30
C PHE A 20 -22.99 17.73 -11.00
N VAL A 21 -23.94 16.88 -10.59
CA VAL A 21 -23.82 16.04 -9.39
C VAL A 21 -22.69 15.02 -9.56
N GLY A 22 -22.54 14.43 -10.75
CA GLY A 22 -21.43 13.55 -11.06
C GLY A 22 -20.09 14.26 -10.84
N VAL A 23 -19.85 15.38 -11.52
CA VAL A 23 -18.58 16.12 -11.39
C VAL A 23 -18.34 16.56 -9.94
N ALA A 24 -19.32 17.14 -9.27
CA ALA A 24 -19.17 17.56 -7.88
C ALA A 24 -18.86 16.37 -6.93
N GLY A 25 -19.54 15.24 -7.11
CA GLY A 25 -19.33 14.03 -6.32
C GLY A 25 -17.97 13.39 -6.55
N PHE A 26 -17.53 13.27 -7.81
CA PHE A 26 -16.24 12.68 -8.17
C PHE A 26 -15.05 13.60 -7.88
N THR A 27 -15.21 14.93 -7.94
CA THR A 27 -14.12 15.88 -7.68
C THR A 27 -13.98 16.25 -6.21
N TRP A 28 -15.08 16.50 -5.50
CA TRP A 28 -15.03 17.02 -4.13
C TRP A 28 -15.62 16.07 -3.09
N GLY A 29 -16.67 15.34 -3.44
CA GLY A 29 -17.32 14.37 -2.56
C GLY A 29 -16.54 13.07 -2.34
N GLY A 30 -15.43 12.85 -3.07
CA GLY A 30 -14.63 11.63 -2.97
C GLY A 30 -15.36 10.37 -3.44
N TRP A 31 -16.46 10.51 -4.20
CA TRP A 31 -17.16 9.36 -4.76
C TRP A 31 -16.21 8.64 -5.71
N VAL A 32 -16.00 7.36 -5.45
CA VAL A 32 -15.14 6.49 -6.21
C VAL A 32 -15.96 5.30 -6.71
N THR A 33 -15.67 4.81 -7.92
CA THR A 33 -16.38 3.63 -8.43
C THR A 33 -16.04 2.41 -7.58
N GLY A 34 -16.96 1.46 -7.44
CA GLY A 34 -16.77 0.28 -6.60
C GLY A 34 -15.50 -0.52 -6.94
N GLY A 35 -15.11 -0.58 -8.21
CA GLY A 35 -13.86 -1.22 -8.65
C GLY A 35 -12.62 -0.53 -8.08
N THR A 36 -12.51 0.79 -8.25
CA THR A 36 -11.36 1.55 -7.72
C THR A 36 -11.37 1.60 -6.19
N ALA A 37 -12.55 1.54 -5.55
CA ALA A 37 -12.67 1.39 -4.10
C ALA A 37 -12.12 0.04 -3.63
N HIS A 38 -12.46 -1.04 -4.35
CA HIS A 38 -11.97 -2.38 -4.06
C HIS A 38 -10.46 -2.49 -4.27
N ASP A 39 -9.93 -1.99 -5.39
CA ASP A 39 -8.49 -2.00 -5.68
C ASP A 39 -7.71 -1.23 -4.61
N ARG A 40 -8.20 -0.06 -4.17
CA ARG A 40 -7.59 0.69 -3.06
C ARG A 40 -7.65 -0.06 -1.74
N ALA A 41 -8.77 -0.72 -1.44
CA ALA A 41 -8.91 -1.49 -0.21
C ALA A 41 -7.95 -2.68 -0.18
N VAL A 42 -7.79 -3.39 -1.30
CA VAL A 42 -6.86 -4.52 -1.43
C VAL A 42 -5.41 -4.04 -1.32
N ALA A 43 -5.04 -2.96 -2.00
CA ALA A 43 -3.69 -2.39 -1.91
C ALA A 43 -3.36 -1.94 -0.47
N MET A 44 -4.27 -1.22 0.19
CA MET A 44 -4.10 -0.80 1.58
C MET A 44 -3.94 -1.99 2.53
N SER A 45 -4.77 -3.03 2.36
CA SER A 45 -4.67 -4.25 3.16
C SER A 45 -3.33 -4.96 2.97
N HIS A 46 -2.83 -5.00 1.73
CA HIS A 46 -1.54 -5.59 1.42
C HIS A 46 -0.39 -4.80 2.07
N ASP A 47 -0.40 -3.47 1.94
CA ASP A 47 0.63 -2.61 2.51
C ASP A 47 0.62 -2.65 4.05
N ASP A 48 -0.55 -2.68 4.69
CA ASP A 48 -0.70 -2.83 6.14
C ASP A 48 -0.16 -4.18 6.62
N VAL A 49 -0.42 -5.26 5.88
CA VAL A 49 0.13 -6.59 6.19
C VAL A 49 1.66 -6.57 6.07
N VAL A 50 2.19 -5.95 5.01
CA VAL A 50 3.64 -5.78 4.83
C VAL A 50 4.24 -4.98 5.99
N ALA A 51 3.63 -3.85 6.36
CA ALA A 51 4.08 -3.00 7.46
C ALA A 51 4.03 -3.72 8.82
N ALA A 52 2.99 -4.51 9.08
CA ALA A 52 2.86 -5.34 10.27
C ALA A 52 3.87 -6.50 10.30
N MET A 53 4.36 -6.95 9.14
CA MET A 53 5.38 -8.01 9.04
C MET A 53 6.82 -7.49 9.12
N VAL A 54 7.06 -6.19 8.90
CA VAL A 54 8.36 -5.56 9.16
C VAL A 54 8.89 -5.84 10.57
N PRO A 55 8.14 -5.61 11.68
CA PRO A 55 8.67 -5.88 13.02
C PRO A 55 9.00 -7.37 13.23
N ILE A 56 8.30 -8.30 12.57
CA ILE A 56 8.63 -9.73 12.60
C ILE A 56 9.95 -9.99 11.88
N CYS A 57 10.17 -9.40 10.71
CA CYS A 57 11.45 -9.49 9.99
C CYS A 57 12.61 -8.98 10.87
N LEU A 58 12.41 -7.86 11.56
CA LEU A 58 13.41 -7.30 12.48
C LEU A 58 13.69 -8.21 13.67
N ASP A 59 12.66 -8.85 14.24
CA ASP A 59 12.81 -9.79 15.34
C ASP A 59 13.54 -11.07 14.92
N MET A 60 13.20 -11.63 13.76
CA MET A 60 13.93 -12.75 13.15
C MET A 60 15.40 -12.38 12.92
N ALA A 61 15.66 -11.21 12.34
CA ALA A 61 17.03 -10.75 12.13
C ALA A 61 17.81 -10.54 13.44
N ARG A 62 17.14 -10.21 14.55
CA ARG A 62 17.77 -10.04 15.88
C ARG A 62 18.06 -11.37 16.57
N THR A 63 17.18 -12.35 16.41
CA THR A 63 17.27 -13.67 17.06
C THR A 63 18.11 -14.66 16.27
N ASP A 64 18.42 -14.37 15.01
CA ASP A 64 19.26 -15.20 14.14
C ASP A 64 20.72 -15.27 14.64
N PRO A 65 21.26 -16.47 14.95
CA PRO A 65 22.64 -16.63 15.39
C PRO A 65 23.66 -16.26 14.29
N GLU A 66 23.29 -16.33 13.02
CA GLU A 66 24.12 -16.00 11.85
C GLU A 66 23.85 -14.57 11.33
N ARG A 67 23.17 -13.74 12.13
CA ARG A 67 22.81 -12.36 11.78
C ARG A 67 23.95 -11.58 11.13
N ALA A 68 25.13 -11.60 11.75
CA ALA A 68 26.26 -10.78 11.30
C ALA A 68 26.73 -11.15 9.88
N GLU A 69 26.80 -12.44 9.58
CA GLU A 69 27.25 -12.97 8.28
C GLU A 69 26.19 -12.72 7.20
N LYS A 70 24.92 -12.99 7.50
CA LYS A 70 23.80 -12.71 6.59
C LYS A 70 23.67 -11.23 6.30
N PHE A 71 23.81 -10.37 7.31
CA PHE A 71 23.76 -8.92 7.13
C PHE A 71 24.93 -8.39 6.31
N ALA A 72 26.14 -8.93 6.51
CA ALA A 72 27.31 -8.59 5.70
C ALA A 72 27.09 -8.97 4.23
N THR A 73 26.52 -10.15 3.97
CA THR A 73 26.18 -10.62 2.63
C THR A 73 25.12 -9.73 1.96
N ILE A 74 24.06 -9.35 2.69
CA ILE A 74 23.01 -8.45 2.20
C ILE A 74 23.57 -7.06 1.90
N ARG A 75 24.44 -6.52 2.76
CA ARG A 75 25.05 -5.19 2.56
C ARG A 75 26.04 -5.18 1.40
N ALA A 76 26.79 -6.28 1.21
CA ALA A 76 27.73 -6.46 0.10
C ALA A 76 27.03 -6.68 -1.25
N ALA A 77 25.77 -7.15 -1.24
CA ALA A 77 24.99 -7.30 -2.46
C ALA A 77 24.63 -5.94 -3.08
N SER A 78 24.57 -5.91 -4.41
CA SER A 78 24.09 -4.74 -5.17
C SER A 78 22.65 -4.39 -4.79
N SER A 79 22.25 -3.13 -4.92
CA SER A 79 20.92 -2.64 -4.52
C SER A 79 19.77 -3.51 -5.04
N TYR A 80 19.88 -4.00 -6.28
CA TYR A 80 18.90 -4.89 -6.90
C TYR A 80 18.89 -6.31 -6.31
N GLN A 81 20.05 -6.80 -5.83
CA GLN A 81 20.22 -8.13 -5.26
C GLN A 81 20.02 -8.18 -3.75
N ARG A 82 20.04 -7.05 -3.03
CA ARG A 82 19.82 -7.01 -1.57
C ARG A 82 18.51 -7.69 -1.18
N ARG A 83 17.46 -7.45 -1.96
CA ARG A 83 16.13 -8.05 -1.76
C ARG A 83 16.19 -9.58 -1.87
N ASP A 84 16.83 -10.09 -2.91
CA ASP A 84 16.96 -11.54 -3.10
C ASP A 84 17.90 -12.16 -2.04
N ALA A 85 18.92 -11.43 -1.58
CA ALA A 85 19.79 -11.86 -0.49
C ALA A 85 19.03 -11.93 0.86
N LEU A 86 18.16 -10.96 1.16
CA LEU A 86 17.34 -10.97 2.37
C LEU A 86 16.29 -12.10 2.33
N MET A 87 15.70 -12.35 1.16
CA MET A 87 14.81 -13.51 0.98
C MET A 87 15.55 -14.85 1.19
N LYS A 88 16.78 -14.97 0.68
CA LYS A 88 17.62 -16.15 0.93
C LYS A 88 18.03 -16.31 2.40
N ALA A 89 18.17 -15.21 3.13
CA ALA A 89 18.43 -15.22 4.56
C ALA A 89 17.23 -15.74 5.39
N GLY A 90 16.02 -15.78 4.79
CA GLY A 90 14.80 -16.26 5.42
C GLY A 90 14.02 -15.19 6.19
N TRP A 91 14.52 -13.95 6.24
CA TRP A 91 13.91 -12.89 7.06
C TRP A 91 12.65 -12.27 6.43
N ALA A 92 12.39 -12.54 5.14
CA ALA A 92 11.18 -12.12 4.43
C ALA A 92 10.11 -13.21 4.29
N THR A 93 10.29 -14.34 4.98
CA THR A 93 9.31 -15.44 4.98
C THR A 93 8.37 -15.26 6.17
N VAL A 94 7.06 -15.19 5.90
CA VAL A 94 6.06 -15.06 6.94
C VAL A 94 6.00 -16.36 7.75
N PRO A 95 5.98 -16.31 9.10
CA PRO A 95 5.75 -17.49 9.92
C PRO A 95 4.51 -18.26 9.45
N GLY A 96 4.69 -19.53 9.06
CA GLY A 96 3.62 -20.37 8.53
C GLY A 96 3.47 -20.39 7.01
N THR A 97 4.36 -19.70 6.27
CA THR A 97 4.46 -19.78 4.81
C THR A 97 5.84 -20.32 4.41
N GLU A 98 5.92 -21.03 3.28
CA GLU A 98 7.18 -21.57 2.77
C GLU A 98 7.86 -20.62 1.76
N ALA A 99 7.10 -19.66 1.21
CA ALA A 99 7.57 -18.75 0.18
C ALA A 99 7.94 -17.37 0.75
N PRO A 100 9.14 -16.84 0.45
CA PRO A 100 9.51 -15.50 0.86
C PRO A 100 8.69 -14.45 0.11
N ASN A 101 8.16 -13.46 0.83
CA ASN A 101 7.42 -12.35 0.24
C ASN A 101 8.38 -11.22 -0.14
N ARG A 102 8.34 -10.87 -1.42
CA ARG A 102 9.28 -9.93 -1.96
C ARG A 102 9.02 -8.47 -1.50
N ASP A 103 7.81 -8.12 -1.10
CA ASP A 103 7.44 -6.77 -0.65
C ASP A 103 7.79 -6.56 0.82
N ILE A 104 7.64 -7.61 1.63
CA ILE A 104 8.20 -7.67 2.99
C ILE A 104 9.72 -7.52 2.95
N ALA A 105 10.40 -8.18 2.00
CA ALA A 105 11.85 -8.04 1.87
C ALA A 105 12.27 -6.59 1.58
N GLN A 106 11.50 -5.89 0.74
CA GLN A 106 11.78 -4.50 0.40
C GLN A 106 11.49 -3.56 1.58
N ALA A 107 10.35 -3.72 2.25
CA ALA A 107 10.00 -2.93 3.43
C ALA A 107 10.99 -3.16 4.58
N CYS A 108 11.38 -4.42 4.82
CA CYS A 108 12.38 -4.75 5.83
C CYS A 108 13.75 -4.18 5.48
N LEU A 109 14.19 -4.21 4.22
CA LEU A 109 15.43 -3.54 3.80
C LEU A 109 15.39 -2.02 4.01
N ALA A 110 14.24 -1.39 3.75
CA ALA A 110 14.06 0.03 4.01
C ALA A 110 14.14 0.35 5.51
N SER A 111 13.60 -0.51 6.37
CA SER A 111 13.64 -0.31 7.84
C SER A 111 14.97 -0.73 8.48
N LEU A 112 15.66 -1.72 7.90
CA LEU A 112 17.01 -2.15 8.31
C LEU A 112 18.09 -1.16 7.92
N ASP A 113 17.69 -0.11 7.19
CA ASP A 113 18.42 1.05 6.76
C ASP A 113 19.94 0.94 6.90
N VAL A 114 20.55 0.49 5.81
CA VAL A 114 21.99 0.57 5.60
C VAL A 114 22.44 2.04 5.55
N ASP A 115 21.53 3.02 5.47
CA ASP A 115 21.80 4.45 5.34
C ASP A 115 20.80 5.33 6.15
N GLY A 116 20.83 5.21 7.48
CA GLY A 116 19.97 5.89 8.48
C GLY A 116 19.19 7.17 8.10
N ALA A 117 17.85 7.11 8.15
CA ALA A 117 16.97 8.19 8.59
C ALA A 117 15.60 7.67 9.12
N PRO A 118 15.22 7.95 10.38
CA PRO A 118 13.88 7.69 10.88
C PRO A 118 12.95 8.80 10.42
N GLU A 119 12.12 8.53 9.41
CA GLU A 119 11.15 9.52 8.95
C GLU A 119 9.70 9.13 9.34
N ARG A 120 9.33 9.61 10.54
CA ARG A 120 8.01 10.16 10.95
C ARG A 120 6.81 9.19 10.93
N ALA A 121 6.28 8.66 12.03
CA ALA A 121 5.89 9.31 13.30
C ALA A 121 5.01 10.57 13.19
N GLU A 122 4.48 10.93 12.00
CA GLU A 122 3.73 12.18 11.83
C GLU A 122 2.51 12.00 10.91
N SER A 123 1.53 11.22 11.37
CA SER A 123 0.11 11.57 11.16
C SER A 123 -0.80 10.99 12.24
N VAL A 124 -0.24 10.68 13.42
CA VAL A 124 -1.03 10.54 14.64
C VAL A 124 -1.52 11.95 14.97
N VAL A 125 -2.83 12.15 14.86
CA VAL A 125 -3.63 13.07 15.68
C VAL A 125 -3.42 14.57 15.41
N ASP A 126 -4.28 15.12 14.55
CA ASP A 126 -4.69 16.53 14.52
C ASP A 126 -6.02 16.55 13.72
N GLY A 127 -7.17 17.01 14.18
CA GLY A 127 -7.58 17.74 15.37
C GLY A 127 -9.08 18.05 15.18
N GLU A 128 -9.81 18.13 16.31
CA GLU A 128 -11.20 18.63 16.50
C GLU A 128 -12.34 18.17 15.57
#